data_AF-A0A9P0KHZ2-F1
#
_entry.id   AF-A0A9P0KHZ2-F1
#
_cell.length_a   1.000
_cell.length_b   1.000
_cell.length_c   1.000
_cell.angle_alpha   90.00
_cell.angle_beta   90.00
_cell.angle_gamma   90.00
#
_symmetry.space_group_name_H-M   'P 1'
#
loop_
_entity.id
_entity.type
_entity.pdbx_description
1 polymer ?
#
loop_
_entity_poly.entity_id
_entity_poly.type
_entity_poly.pdbx_seq_one_letter_code
_entity_poly.pdbx_strand_id
1 'polypeptide(L)'
;MVEEELAKVPNLEYTILRLPIVYGKGDLNGLMPRILEAAVYKRLGGSMKLRGSADTRIHTVHVHDVTRAIFNVRARDDTKGEIFNVVDYDDSSQGSIWKILCSLFGIKVDFTGDLMSRLSDVTMAAEQANERIMATWDEVMKEEDMYTPLSPHIYPEQLISNHLRLDGNKLRSLDPFFLGMSVCFPKAEHLKEIVDYYIDVGIFPRSLAPVQPSDEAV
;
A
#
# COMPACT_ATOMS: atom_id res chain seq x y z
N MET A 1 14.12 4.84 21.72
CA MET A 1 13.35 5.01 20.47
C MET A 1 13.94 6.18 19.68
N VAL A 2 13.80 6.25 18.34
CA VAL A 2 14.44 7.30 17.52
C VAL A 2 14.05 8.70 18.01
N GLU A 3 12.81 8.89 18.46
CA GLU A 3 12.32 10.16 19.00
C GLU A 3 13.11 10.63 20.24
N GLU A 4 13.50 9.70 21.10
CA GLU A 4 14.26 10.00 22.32
C GLU A 4 15.72 10.36 22.03
N GLU A 5 16.30 9.77 20.98
CA GLU A 5 17.67 10.08 20.57
C GLU A 5 17.75 11.42 19.83
N LEU A 6 16.75 11.77 19.00
CA LEU A 6 16.68 13.07 18.34
C LEU A 6 16.62 14.23 19.35
N ALA A 7 15.87 14.05 20.45
CA ALA A 7 15.75 15.04 21.51
C ALA A 7 17.09 15.36 22.21
N LYS A 8 18.07 14.46 22.15
CA LYS A 8 19.40 14.64 22.77
C LYS A 8 20.38 15.42 21.90
N VAL A 9 20.06 15.65 20.62
CA VAL A 9 20.95 16.37 19.70
C VAL A 9 20.85 17.88 19.95
N PRO A 10 21.93 18.55 20.40
CA PRO A 10 21.88 19.97 20.71
C PRO A 10 21.62 20.80 19.45
N ASN A 11 20.71 21.76 19.55
CA ASN A 11 20.33 22.70 18.48
C ASN A 11 19.70 22.04 17.24
N LEU A 12 19.17 20.83 17.34
CA LEU A 12 18.42 20.20 16.25
C LEU A 12 16.93 20.55 16.36
N GLU A 13 16.44 21.34 15.40
CA GLU A 13 14.99 21.49 15.20
C GLU A 13 14.46 20.31 14.39
N TYR A 14 13.53 19.55 14.96
CA TYR A 14 12.92 18.40 14.31
C TYR A 14 11.41 18.38 14.52
N THR A 15 10.72 17.71 13.60
CA THR A 15 9.31 17.32 13.72
C THR A 15 9.20 15.89 13.24
N ILE A 16 8.42 15.07 13.93
CA ILE A 16 8.34 13.63 13.62
C ILE A 16 7.00 13.33 12.98
N LEU A 17 7.04 12.76 11.79
CA LEU A 17 5.85 12.30 11.07
C LEU A 17 5.80 10.78 11.13
N ARG A 18 4.74 10.25 11.73
CA ARG A 18 4.42 8.82 11.74
C ARG A 18 3.45 8.54 10.61
N LEU A 19 3.87 7.67 9.70
CA LEU A 19 3.13 7.35 8.49
C LEU A 19 2.45 5.97 8.66
N PRO A 20 1.22 5.81 8.18
CA PRO A 20 0.61 4.51 7.98
C PRO A 20 1.13 3.92 6.65
N ILE A 21 0.33 3.11 5.96
CA ILE A 21 0.70 2.63 4.61
C ILE A 21 0.69 3.81 3.63
N VAL A 22 1.85 4.17 3.11
CA VAL A 22 1.99 5.23 2.10
C VAL A 22 1.79 4.62 0.71
N TYR A 23 0.97 5.25 -0.13
CA TYR A 23 0.77 4.84 -1.52
C TYR A 23 0.84 6.02 -2.49
N GLY A 24 1.10 5.74 -3.76
CA GLY A 24 1.24 6.74 -4.83
C GLY A 24 2.47 6.46 -5.70
N LYS A 25 2.80 7.39 -6.60
CA LYS A 25 3.99 7.25 -7.46
C LYS A 25 5.25 7.09 -6.61
N GLY A 26 6.09 6.13 -6.97
CA GLY A 26 7.30 5.78 -6.20
C GLY A 26 7.05 4.82 -5.02
N ASP A 27 5.81 4.35 -4.82
CA ASP A 27 5.54 3.30 -3.83
C ASP A 27 6.13 1.96 -4.27
N LEU A 28 6.97 1.37 -3.41
CA LEU A 28 7.53 0.03 -3.58
C LEU A 28 7.07 -0.95 -2.49
N ASN A 29 6.60 -0.44 -1.34
CA ASN A 29 6.45 -1.22 -0.11
C ASN A 29 5.07 -1.09 0.55
N GLY A 30 4.28 -0.11 0.16
CA GLY A 30 2.97 0.18 0.70
C GLY A 30 1.88 -0.67 0.09
N LEU A 31 1.17 -0.14 -0.92
CA LEU A 31 0.15 -0.87 -1.67
C LEU A 31 0.73 -1.60 -2.88
N MET A 32 1.92 -1.23 -3.36
CA MET A 32 2.58 -1.89 -4.49
C MET A 32 2.67 -3.42 -4.37
N PRO A 33 3.07 -4.03 -3.24
CA PRO A 33 3.07 -5.50 -3.12
C PRO A 33 1.69 -6.12 -3.40
N ARG A 34 0.61 -5.51 -2.91
CA ARG A 34 -0.77 -5.98 -3.15
C ARG A 34 -1.21 -5.77 -4.60
N ILE A 35 -0.75 -4.69 -5.23
CA ILE A 35 -0.95 -4.44 -6.67
C ILE A 35 -0.28 -5.54 -7.48
N LEU A 36 0.97 -5.91 -7.14
CA LEU A 36 1.70 -6.97 -7.81
C LEU A 36 1.06 -8.35 -7.60
N GLU A 37 0.61 -8.65 -6.39
CA GLU A 37 -0.16 -9.86 -6.10
C GLU A 37 -1.42 -9.93 -6.99
N ALA A 38 -2.20 -8.85 -7.04
CA ALA A 38 -3.39 -8.79 -7.90
C ALA A 38 -3.07 -8.98 -9.38
N ALA A 39 -1.97 -8.36 -9.84
CA ALA A 39 -1.50 -8.43 -11.21
C ALA A 39 -1.04 -9.84 -11.61
N VAL A 40 -0.29 -10.53 -10.75
CA VAL A 40 0.13 -11.92 -10.97
C VAL A 40 -1.08 -12.87 -10.95
N TYR A 41 -2.02 -12.66 -10.02
CA TYR A 41 -3.22 -13.50 -9.95
C TYR A 41 -4.16 -13.34 -11.14
N LYS A 42 -4.16 -12.18 -11.81
CA LYS A 42 -4.83 -12.02 -13.11
C LYS A 42 -4.31 -13.03 -14.14
N ARG A 43 -3.00 -13.30 -14.16
CA ARG A 43 -2.37 -14.27 -15.07
C ARG A 43 -2.58 -15.73 -14.62
N LEU A 44 -2.44 -16.00 -13.32
CA LEU A 44 -2.67 -17.35 -12.75
C LEU A 44 -4.12 -17.82 -12.95
N GLY A 45 -5.07 -16.89 -12.86
CA GLY A 45 -6.49 -17.20 -12.79
C GLY A 45 -6.91 -17.82 -11.44
N GLY A 46 -8.21 -18.10 -11.31
CA GLY A 46 -8.80 -18.66 -10.08
C GLY A 46 -9.15 -17.61 -9.01
N SER A 47 -9.48 -18.08 -7.80
CA SER A 47 -9.74 -17.23 -6.63
C SER A 47 -8.53 -17.24 -5.69
N MET A 48 -8.09 -16.06 -5.27
CA MET A 48 -7.03 -15.90 -4.27
C MET A 48 -7.61 -16.04 -2.86
N LYS A 49 -6.89 -16.73 -1.97
CA LYS A 49 -7.26 -16.79 -0.55
C LYS A 49 -6.34 -15.91 0.28
N LEU A 50 -6.89 -14.82 0.77
CA LEU A 50 -6.21 -13.85 1.61
C LEU A 50 -6.32 -14.25 3.08
N ARG A 51 -5.21 -14.13 3.79
CA ARG A 51 -5.15 -14.43 5.22
C ARG A 51 -5.74 -13.28 6.05
N GLY A 52 -6.53 -13.64 7.06
CA GLY A 52 -7.14 -12.70 8.01
C GLY A 52 -8.56 -12.32 7.60
N SER A 53 -9.00 -11.12 7.99
CA SER A 53 -10.35 -10.62 7.75
C SER A 53 -10.37 -9.42 6.79
N ALA A 54 -11.46 -9.29 6.04
CA ALA A 54 -11.77 -8.09 5.26
C ALA A 54 -11.85 -6.82 6.14
N ASP A 55 -12.13 -6.99 7.44
CA ASP A 55 -12.27 -5.90 8.42
C ASP A 55 -10.94 -5.47 9.05
N THR A 56 -9.83 -6.17 8.78
CA THR A 56 -8.51 -5.78 9.27
C THR A 56 -8.16 -4.39 8.75
N ARG A 57 -7.91 -3.46 9.67
CA ARG A 57 -7.66 -2.05 9.33
C ARG A 57 -6.22 -1.88 8.91
N ILE A 58 -6.05 -1.15 7.82
CA ILE A 58 -4.77 -0.84 7.19
C ILE A 58 -4.84 0.62 6.74
N HIS A 59 -4.82 1.55 7.70
CA HIS A 59 -4.87 2.98 7.41
C HIS A 59 -3.85 3.35 6.32
N THR A 60 -4.21 4.32 5.49
CA THR A 60 -3.41 4.75 4.35
C THR A 60 -3.16 6.24 4.36
N VAL A 61 -2.20 6.67 3.54
CA VAL A 61 -2.01 8.06 3.17
C VAL A 61 -1.39 8.15 1.78
N HIS A 62 -1.85 9.08 0.96
CA HIS A 62 -1.25 9.30 -0.35
C HIS A 62 0.08 10.06 -0.23
N VAL A 63 1.06 9.75 -1.07
CA VAL A 63 2.41 10.36 -1.06
C VAL A 63 2.38 11.89 -1.24
N HIS A 64 1.42 12.40 -2.01
CA HIS A 64 1.23 13.85 -2.15
C HIS A 64 0.81 14.49 -0.82
N ASP A 65 -0.02 13.83 -0.03
CA ASP A 65 -0.45 14.35 1.27
C ASP A 65 0.64 14.23 2.34
N VAL A 66 1.46 13.18 2.27
CA VAL A 66 2.71 13.12 3.05
C VAL A 66 3.61 14.31 2.72
N THR A 67 3.81 14.59 1.44
CA THR A 67 4.65 15.70 0.98
C THR A 67 4.10 17.05 1.46
N ARG A 68 2.78 17.27 1.33
CA ARG A 68 2.11 18.48 1.82
C ARG A 68 2.21 18.63 3.33
N ALA A 69 2.07 17.54 4.08
CA ALA A 69 2.25 17.54 5.53
C ALA A 69 3.68 17.96 5.90
N ILE A 70 4.71 17.43 5.22
CA ILE A 70 6.11 17.83 5.43
C ILE A 70 6.30 19.33 5.23
N PHE A 71 5.85 19.87 4.09
CA PHE A 71 5.99 21.30 3.81
C PHE A 71 5.24 22.16 4.83
N ASN A 72 4.04 21.74 5.25
CA ASN A 72 3.26 22.49 6.21
C ASN A 72 3.91 22.50 7.60
N VAL A 73 4.31 21.33 8.13
CA VAL A 73 4.90 21.29 9.46
C VAL A 73 6.26 21.99 9.50
N ARG A 74 7.04 21.92 8.41
CA ARG A 74 8.34 22.60 8.31
C ARG A 74 8.21 24.13 8.35
N ALA A 75 7.11 24.68 7.84
CA ALA A 75 6.93 26.12 7.73
C ALA A 75 6.49 26.79 9.04
N ARG A 76 6.44 26.05 10.15
CA ARG A 76 5.84 26.51 11.41
C ARG A 76 6.79 26.31 12.59
N ASP A 77 6.75 27.25 13.53
CA ASP A 77 7.52 27.15 14.77
C ASP A 77 6.84 26.29 15.84
N ASP A 78 5.50 26.22 15.83
CA ASP A 78 4.68 25.47 16.79
C ASP A 78 4.70 23.94 16.58
N THR A 79 5.41 23.46 15.56
CA THR A 79 5.58 22.04 15.23
C THR A 79 6.95 21.49 15.63
N LYS A 80 7.86 22.34 16.10
CA LYS A 80 9.21 21.94 16.52
C LYS A 80 9.12 21.09 17.79
N GLY A 81 9.77 19.93 17.77
CA GLY A 81 9.72 18.91 18.83
C GLY A 81 8.46 18.03 18.81
N GLU A 82 7.50 18.34 17.94
CA GLU A 82 6.20 17.66 17.94
C GLU A 82 6.20 16.38 17.09
N ILE A 83 5.28 15.48 17.45
CA ILE A 83 4.98 14.24 16.73
C ILE A 83 3.58 14.35 16.14
N PHE A 84 3.43 14.03 14.85
CA PHE A 84 2.15 13.98 14.14
C PHE A 84 1.98 12.65 13.41
N ASN A 85 0.76 12.11 13.42
CA ASN A 85 0.40 11.03 12.51
C ASN A 85 -0.13 11.66 11.21
N VAL A 86 0.37 11.23 10.06
CA VAL A 86 -0.11 11.69 8.75
C VAL A 86 -0.93 10.57 8.13
N VAL A 87 -2.24 10.64 8.31
CA VAL A 87 -3.20 9.64 7.83
C VAL A 87 -4.32 10.35 7.08
N ASP A 88 -4.84 9.70 6.04
CA ASP A 88 -5.98 10.21 5.29
C ASP A 88 -7.28 10.22 6.13
N TYR A 89 -8.41 10.53 5.50
CA TYR A 89 -9.70 10.61 6.20
C TYR A 89 -10.42 9.26 6.27
N ASP A 90 -9.88 8.23 5.63
CA ASP A 90 -10.56 6.94 5.50
C ASP A 90 -10.26 6.01 6.68
N ASP A 91 -11.12 5.01 6.85
CA ASP A 91 -10.86 3.87 7.74
C ASP A 91 -10.51 2.64 6.90
N SER A 92 -9.54 2.78 5.99
CA SER A 92 -9.21 1.73 5.02
C SER A 92 -8.94 0.38 5.70
N SER A 93 -9.51 -0.66 5.12
CA SER A 93 -9.35 -2.06 5.51
C SER A 93 -8.82 -2.92 4.37
N GLN A 94 -8.35 -4.13 4.69
CA GLN A 94 -7.95 -5.11 3.68
C GLN A 94 -9.06 -5.31 2.65
N GLY A 95 -10.31 -5.45 3.11
CA GLY A 95 -11.47 -5.60 2.23
C GLY A 95 -11.69 -4.40 1.32
N SER A 96 -11.56 -3.17 1.83
CA SER A 96 -11.74 -1.96 1.01
C SER A 96 -10.69 -1.84 -0.10
N ILE A 97 -9.42 -2.13 0.21
CA ILE A 97 -8.32 -2.08 -0.77
C ILE A 97 -8.45 -3.21 -1.79
N TRP A 98 -8.69 -4.43 -1.34
CA TRP A 98 -8.86 -5.56 -2.24
C TRP A 98 -10.10 -5.45 -3.12
N LYS A 99 -11.17 -4.79 -2.65
CA LYS A 99 -12.32 -4.47 -3.52
C LYS A 99 -11.91 -3.60 -4.71
N ILE A 100 -11.03 -2.62 -4.51
CA ILE A 100 -10.51 -1.77 -5.60
C ILE A 100 -9.64 -2.62 -6.54
N LEU A 101 -8.73 -3.43 -6.00
CA LEU A 101 -7.84 -4.30 -6.77
C LEU A 101 -8.61 -5.34 -7.60
N CYS A 102 -9.61 -6.01 -7.01
CA CYS A 102 -10.48 -6.93 -7.73
C CYS A 102 -11.16 -6.26 -8.93
N SER A 103 -11.65 -5.03 -8.75
CA SER A 103 -12.25 -4.26 -9.83
C SER A 103 -11.25 -3.86 -10.91
N LEU A 104 -10.00 -3.54 -10.54
CA LEU A 104 -8.96 -3.11 -11.50
C LEU A 104 -8.40 -4.28 -12.32
N PHE A 105 -8.23 -5.44 -11.69
CA PHE A 105 -7.54 -6.59 -12.30
C PHE A 105 -8.49 -7.69 -12.77
N GLY A 106 -9.78 -7.60 -12.47
CA GLY A 106 -10.76 -8.62 -12.85
C GLY A 106 -10.59 -9.94 -12.09
N ILE A 107 -10.09 -9.89 -10.86
CA ILE A 107 -9.79 -11.07 -10.02
C ILE A 107 -10.85 -11.26 -8.93
N LYS A 108 -10.84 -12.46 -8.32
CA LYS A 108 -11.67 -12.78 -7.15
C LYS A 108 -10.77 -13.12 -5.97
N VAL A 109 -11.16 -12.65 -4.79
CA VAL A 109 -10.46 -12.93 -3.54
C VAL A 109 -11.46 -13.34 -2.46
N ASP A 110 -11.05 -14.28 -1.62
CA ASP A 110 -11.76 -14.74 -0.44
C ASP A 110 -10.86 -14.58 0.79
N PHE A 111 -11.45 -14.32 1.96
CA PHE A 111 -10.70 -14.20 3.22
C PHE A 111 -10.80 -15.49 4.03
N THR A 112 -9.68 -15.97 4.59
CA THR A 112 -9.67 -17.17 5.45
C THR A 112 -10.36 -16.94 6.80
N GLY A 113 -10.54 -15.68 7.20
CA GLY A 113 -11.04 -15.30 8.51
C GLY A 113 -9.97 -15.36 9.60
N ASP A 114 -10.21 -14.65 10.71
CA ASP A 114 -9.23 -14.48 11.78
C ASP A 114 -8.91 -15.79 12.52
N LEU A 115 -9.91 -16.63 12.76
CA LEU A 115 -9.71 -17.89 13.49
C LEU A 115 -8.78 -18.86 12.74
N MET A 116 -9.02 -19.06 11.45
CA MET A 116 -8.18 -19.93 10.61
C MET A 116 -6.79 -19.33 10.41
N SER A 117 -6.70 -17.99 10.33
CA SER A 117 -5.40 -17.32 10.23
C SER A 117 -4.55 -17.60 11.47
N ARG A 118 -5.07 -17.44 12.70
CA ARG A 118 -4.30 -17.65 13.94
C ARG A 118 -3.76 -19.07 14.11
N LEU A 119 -4.43 -20.06 13.51
CA LEU A 119 -4.06 -21.47 13.61
C LEU A 119 -3.05 -21.91 12.53
N SER A 120 -2.73 -21.06 11.56
CA SER A 120 -1.84 -21.41 10.45
C SER A 120 -0.48 -20.73 10.58
N ASP A 121 0.57 -21.49 10.27
CA ASP A 121 1.95 -21.01 10.21
C ASP A 121 2.09 -19.96 9.09
N VAL A 122 2.49 -18.76 9.49
CA VAL A 122 2.61 -17.59 8.61
C VAL A 122 3.72 -17.77 7.60
N THR A 123 4.83 -18.40 8.00
CA THR A 123 5.99 -18.65 7.15
C THR A 123 5.63 -19.67 6.08
N MET A 124 5.04 -20.79 6.48
CA MET A 124 4.60 -21.82 5.53
C MET A 124 3.54 -21.29 4.55
N ALA A 125 2.62 -20.44 5.02
CA ALA A 125 1.62 -19.81 4.14
C ALA A 125 2.27 -18.88 3.10
N ALA A 126 3.27 -18.08 3.50
CA ALA A 126 4.03 -17.24 2.59
C ALA A 126 4.80 -18.07 1.56
N GLU A 127 5.51 -19.12 2.00
CA GLU A 127 6.26 -20.03 1.12
C GLU A 127 5.35 -20.65 0.05
N GLN A 128 4.21 -21.21 0.45
CA GLN A 128 3.25 -21.82 -0.47
C GLN A 128 2.66 -20.82 -1.47
N ALA A 129 2.39 -19.58 -1.05
CA ALA A 129 1.93 -18.54 -1.96
C ALA A 129 3.04 -18.15 -2.95
N ASN A 130 4.27 -17.97 -2.45
CA ASN A 130 5.44 -17.58 -3.23
C ASN A 130 5.82 -18.60 -4.30
N GLU A 131 5.65 -19.90 -4.07
CA GLU A 131 5.93 -20.94 -5.09
C GLU A 131 5.19 -20.66 -6.41
N ARG A 132 3.91 -20.28 -6.33
CA ARG A 132 3.10 -20.00 -7.52
C ARG A 132 3.33 -18.59 -8.05
N ILE A 133 3.36 -17.61 -7.15
CA ILE A 133 3.51 -16.20 -7.51
C ILE A 133 4.84 -15.95 -8.21
N MET A 134 5.94 -16.45 -7.65
CA MET A 134 7.28 -16.23 -8.20
C MET A 134 7.50 -17.00 -9.50
N ALA A 135 6.96 -18.22 -9.63
CA ALA A 135 7.04 -18.96 -10.89
C ALA A 135 6.37 -18.20 -12.05
N THR A 136 5.15 -17.69 -11.83
CA THR A 136 4.44 -16.87 -12.83
C THR A 136 5.14 -15.54 -13.09
N TRP A 137 5.67 -14.89 -12.05
CA TRP A 137 6.44 -13.67 -12.22
C TRP A 137 7.67 -13.88 -13.11
N ASP A 138 8.46 -14.91 -12.84
CA ASP A 138 9.66 -15.25 -13.62
C ASP A 138 9.33 -15.58 -15.08
N GLU A 139 8.20 -16.24 -15.34
CA GLU A 139 7.70 -16.47 -16.69
C GLU A 139 7.40 -15.16 -17.41
N VAL A 140 6.68 -14.24 -16.77
CA VAL A 140 6.35 -12.92 -17.34
C VAL A 140 7.61 -12.10 -17.60
N MET A 141 8.57 -12.09 -16.68
CA MET A 141 9.83 -11.37 -16.87
C MET A 141 10.59 -11.89 -18.09
N LYS A 142 10.59 -13.22 -18.32
CA LYS A 142 11.21 -13.83 -19.51
C LYS A 142 10.44 -13.55 -20.79
N GLU A 143 9.11 -13.60 -20.76
CA GLU A 143 8.24 -13.33 -21.90
C GLU A 143 8.41 -11.88 -22.41
N GLU A 144 8.55 -10.92 -21.49
CA GLU A 144 8.70 -9.49 -21.83
C GLU A 144 10.16 -9.02 -21.91
N ASP A 145 11.15 -9.92 -21.75
CA ASP A 145 12.58 -9.59 -21.68
C ASP A 145 12.88 -8.42 -20.72
N MET A 146 12.27 -8.48 -19.52
CA MET A 146 12.25 -7.38 -18.56
C MET A 146 13.08 -7.71 -17.31
N TYR A 147 13.80 -6.70 -16.81
CA TYR A 147 14.40 -6.71 -15.47
C TYR A 147 13.80 -5.57 -14.64
N THR A 148 13.39 -5.87 -13.41
CA THR A 148 12.71 -4.91 -12.54
C THR A 148 13.15 -5.04 -11.08
N PRO A 149 13.20 -3.92 -10.32
CA PRO A 149 13.38 -3.96 -8.87
C PRO A 149 12.09 -4.35 -8.12
N LEU A 150 10.94 -4.45 -8.81
CA LEU A 150 9.68 -4.88 -8.20
C LEU A 150 9.72 -6.39 -7.94
N SER A 151 9.15 -6.79 -6.80
CA SER A 151 9.03 -8.20 -6.43
C SER A 151 7.64 -8.47 -5.86
N PRO A 152 6.89 -9.45 -6.40
CA PRO A 152 5.62 -9.88 -5.81
C PRO A 152 5.82 -10.84 -4.63
N HIS A 153 7.06 -11.04 -4.18
CA HIS A 153 7.37 -11.93 -3.06
C HIS A 153 6.66 -11.47 -1.79
N ILE A 154 5.89 -12.40 -1.20
CA ILE A 154 5.16 -12.19 0.05
C ILE A 154 6.06 -12.57 1.21
N TYR A 155 6.38 -11.60 2.04
CA TYR A 155 7.08 -11.82 3.31
C TYR A 155 6.09 -12.24 4.40
N PRO A 156 6.46 -13.15 5.33
CA PRO A 156 5.57 -13.61 6.40
C PRO A 156 4.96 -12.47 7.22
N GLU A 157 5.67 -11.37 7.41
CA GLU A 157 5.22 -10.19 8.16
C GLU A 157 4.02 -9.50 7.50
N GLN A 158 3.91 -9.56 6.17
CA GLN A 158 2.78 -8.99 5.43
C GLN A 158 1.49 -9.79 5.64
N LEU A 159 1.63 -11.06 6.06
CA LEU A 159 0.53 -11.98 6.37
C LEU A 159 0.11 -11.90 7.86
N ILE A 160 0.80 -11.13 8.68
CA ILE A 160 0.41 -10.89 10.07
C ILE A 160 -0.79 -9.92 10.09
N SER A 161 -1.94 -10.41 10.52
CA SER A 161 -3.18 -9.62 10.60
C SER A 161 -3.24 -8.84 11.91
N ASN A 162 -2.64 -7.65 11.92
CA ASN A 162 -2.82 -6.66 12.99
C ASN A 162 -3.54 -5.42 12.45
N HIS A 163 -4.46 -4.86 13.23
CA HIS A 163 -5.09 -3.59 12.86
C HIS A 163 -4.08 -2.45 12.98
N LEU A 164 -3.83 -1.76 11.88
CA LEU A 164 -3.14 -0.48 11.85
C LEU A 164 -4.16 0.65 11.85
N ARG A 165 -4.21 1.41 12.94
CA ARG A 165 -5.05 2.61 13.08
C ARG A 165 -4.22 3.75 13.64
N LEU A 166 -4.27 4.90 12.99
CA LEU A 166 -3.64 6.14 13.45
C LEU A 166 -4.69 7.23 13.65
N ASP A 167 -4.46 8.13 14.61
CA ASP A 167 -5.26 9.34 14.76
C ASP A 167 -4.51 10.55 14.20
N GLY A 168 -5.01 11.11 13.10
CA GLY A 168 -4.49 12.32 12.46
C GLY A 168 -5.04 13.65 13.01
N ASN A 169 -5.88 13.65 14.04
CA ASN A 169 -6.56 14.85 14.55
C ASN A 169 -5.59 15.98 14.90
N LYS A 170 -4.46 15.64 15.52
CA LYS A 170 -3.43 16.61 15.91
C LYS A 170 -2.83 17.37 14.72
N LEU A 171 -2.61 16.67 13.60
CA LEU A 171 -2.12 17.32 12.38
C LEU A 171 -3.23 18.21 11.80
N ARG A 172 -4.45 17.69 11.71
CA ARG A 172 -5.62 18.40 11.16
C ARG A 172 -5.96 19.69 11.92
N SER A 173 -5.68 19.76 13.22
CA SER A 173 -5.91 20.97 14.02
C SER A 173 -4.96 22.13 13.72
N LEU A 174 -3.81 21.89 13.05
CA LEU A 174 -2.85 22.97 12.75
C LEU A 174 -3.38 23.97 11.71
N ASP A 175 -4.10 23.46 10.71
CA ASP A 175 -4.71 24.27 9.66
C ASP A 175 -5.79 23.46 8.90
N PRO A 176 -7.07 23.53 9.30
CA PRO A 176 -8.13 22.78 8.67
C PRO A 176 -8.32 23.07 7.17
N PHE A 177 -7.90 24.24 6.69
CA PHE A 177 -8.05 24.65 5.29
C PHE A 177 -6.84 24.24 4.46
N PHE A 178 -5.61 24.43 4.97
CA PHE A 178 -4.39 24.12 4.22
C PHE A 178 -3.96 22.65 4.32
N LEU A 179 -4.28 21.95 5.42
CA LEU A 179 -3.98 20.53 5.61
C LEU A 179 -5.13 19.59 5.22
N GLY A 180 -6.20 20.11 4.61
CA GLY A 180 -7.20 19.24 3.99
C GLY A 180 -6.51 18.28 3.01
N MET A 181 -6.52 16.97 3.31
CA MET A 181 -5.89 15.95 2.47
C MET A 181 -6.45 16.05 1.05
N SER A 182 -5.58 16.12 0.06
CA SER A 182 -5.96 16.22 -1.35
C SER A 182 -6.51 14.89 -1.84
N VAL A 183 -5.99 13.79 -1.31
CA VAL A 183 -6.45 12.44 -1.56
C VAL A 183 -7.03 11.88 -0.26
N CYS A 184 -8.34 12.07 -0.09
CA CYS A 184 -9.01 11.70 1.14
C CYS A 184 -9.08 10.19 1.39
N PHE A 185 -9.06 9.37 0.33
CA PHE A 185 -9.14 7.92 0.38
C PHE A 185 -8.65 7.27 -0.93
N PRO A 186 -8.17 6.02 -0.90
CA PRO A 186 -7.78 5.27 -2.09
C PRO A 186 -8.95 5.07 -3.05
N LYS A 187 -8.67 5.22 -4.35
CA LYS A 187 -9.62 4.97 -5.45
C LYS A 187 -8.92 4.19 -6.56
N ALA A 188 -9.72 3.59 -7.45
CA ALA A 188 -9.22 2.86 -8.61
C ALA A 188 -8.25 3.72 -9.45
N GLU A 189 -8.59 4.99 -9.69
CA GLU A 189 -7.74 5.94 -10.44
C GLU A 189 -6.37 6.15 -9.81
N HIS A 190 -6.28 6.27 -8.47
CA HIS A 190 -5.01 6.45 -7.77
C HIS A 190 -4.13 5.20 -7.87
N LEU A 191 -4.71 4.01 -7.71
CA LEU A 191 -3.96 2.75 -7.79
C LEU A 191 -3.54 2.45 -9.23
N LYS A 192 -4.38 2.77 -10.21
CA LYS A 192 -4.04 2.68 -11.62
C LYS A 192 -2.91 3.63 -11.99
N GLU A 193 -2.91 4.86 -11.48
CA GLU A 193 -1.85 5.84 -11.71
C GLU A 193 -0.47 5.30 -11.27
N ILE A 194 -0.41 4.56 -10.17
CA ILE A 194 0.83 3.92 -9.71
C ILE A 194 1.32 2.90 -10.76
N VAL A 195 0.42 2.05 -11.25
CA VAL A 195 0.77 1.05 -12.27
C VAL A 195 1.20 1.71 -13.58
N ASP A 196 0.43 2.70 -14.05
CA ASP A 196 0.75 3.45 -15.27
C ASP A 196 2.13 4.10 -15.17
N TYR A 197 2.44 4.73 -14.02
CA TYR A 197 3.76 5.30 -13.76
C TYR A 197 4.89 4.25 -13.89
N TYR A 198 4.70 3.05 -13.32
CA TYR A 198 5.73 2.02 -13.39
C TYR A 198 5.86 1.33 -14.75
N ILE A 199 4.77 1.28 -15.52
CA ILE A 199 4.77 0.88 -16.92
C ILE A 199 5.55 1.90 -17.77
N ASP A 200 5.33 3.19 -17.53
CA ASP A 200 5.95 4.27 -18.29
C ASP A 200 7.47 4.35 -18.08
N VAL A 201 7.94 4.09 -16.86
CA VAL A 201 9.38 4.00 -16.56
C VAL A 201 9.99 2.63 -16.88
N GLY A 202 9.19 1.67 -17.38
CA GLY A 202 9.66 0.39 -17.90
C GLY A 202 10.04 -0.65 -16.83
N ILE A 203 9.43 -0.58 -15.64
CA ILE A 203 9.71 -1.55 -14.56
C ILE A 203 8.50 -2.40 -14.15
N PHE A 204 7.33 -2.16 -14.73
CA PHE A 204 6.14 -3.00 -14.54
C PHE A 204 5.78 -3.68 -15.87
N PRO A 205 5.53 -5.01 -15.87
CA PRO A 205 5.24 -5.75 -17.10
C PRO A 205 3.88 -5.36 -17.68
N ARG A 206 3.83 -5.03 -18.96
CA ARG A 206 2.61 -4.50 -19.60
C ARG A 206 1.51 -5.55 -19.70
N SER A 207 1.86 -6.83 -19.81
CA SER A 207 0.87 -7.92 -19.87
C SER A 207 0.05 -8.05 -18.58
N LEU A 208 0.61 -7.60 -17.44
CA LEU A 208 -0.05 -7.64 -16.15
C LEU A 208 -0.83 -6.36 -15.82
N ALA A 209 -0.87 -5.37 -16.71
CA ALA A 209 -1.57 -4.12 -16.47
C ALA A 209 -3.07 -4.33 -16.13
N PRO A 210 -3.70 -3.42 -15.36
CA PRO A 210 -5.14 -3.42 -15.10
C PRO A 210 -5.96 -3.53 -16.38
N VAL A 211 -7.17 -4.06 -16.26
CA VAL A 211 -8.09 -4.19 -17.40
C VAL A 211 -8.44 -2.79 -17.90
N GLN A 212 -8.17 -2.50 -19.17
CA GLN A 212 -8.68 -1.29 -19.82
C GLN A 212 -10.20 -1.38 -19.85
N PRO A 213 -10.94 -0.31 -19.56
CA PRO A 213 -12.39 -0.31 -19.72
C PRO A 213 -12.77 -0.29 -21.21
N SER A 214 -12.53 -1.40 -21.95
CA SER A 214 -13.07 -1.65 -23.30
C SER A 214 -12.76 -3.02 -23.94
N ASP A 215 -12.33 -4.06 -23.22
CA ASP A 215 -12.08 -5.38 -23.85
C ASP A 215 -13.20 -6.43 -23.61
N GLU A 216 -14.31 -6.03 -23.00
CA GLU A 216 -15.57 -6.79 -23.04
C GLU A 216 -16.50 -6.19 -24.12
N ALA A 217 -16.34 -6.67 -25.37
CA ALA A 217 -17.38 -7.08 -26.33
C ALA A 217 -18.70 -6.26 -26.36
N VAL A 218 -19.13 -5.57 -27.43
CA VAL A 218 -19.28 -5.99 -28.86
C VAL A 218 -19.69 -7.44 -29.06
#